data_AF-A0A537KEH3-F1
#
_entry.id   AF-A0A537KEH3-F1
#
_cell.length_a   1.000
_cell.length_b   1.000
_cell.length_c   1.000
_cell.angle_alpha   90.00
_cell.angle_beta   90.00
_cell.angle_gamma   90.00
#
_symmetry.space_group_name_H-M   'P 1'
#
loop_
_entity.id
_entity.type
_entity.pdbx_description
1 polymer ?
#
loop_
_entity_poly.entity_id
_entity_poly.type
_entity_poly.pdbx_seq_one_letter_code
_entity_poly.pdbx_strand_id
1 'polypeptide(L)'
;AREVESRTPRERFVVPIRSGRAWTVPAGHLCRIVVIEGPQVADFNVWHRHNPRERFWASRTRQLYGTHVTTFDRLWSCLPYLRPMLTITNDTIHYGIDEDGAGCHDLLGTRCDPYVTKVLNGEEFDFTCHSNLVRAVAPYRLTEFDVHDVLNIFMVTGLRRDGRYFAKASPAKTGDFFEFFAEMDLLCALSTCPGGDISAQIFGPERGDPLATCRPLAVEVYQPAGRLLAGWTPAPPADYRSLHGLRSPTA
;
A
#
# COMPACT_ATOMS: atom_id res chain seq x y z
N ALA A 1 17.48 -1.42 -8.45
CA ALA A 1 17.69 -0.97 -7.06
C ALA A 1 18.95 -0.10 -6.91
N ARG A 2 20.16 -0.59 -7.23
CA ARG A 2 21.43 0.10 -6.87
C ARG A 2 21.85 1.26 -7.78
N GLU A 3 21.48 1.26 -9.06
CA GLU A 3 21.79 2.35 -9.99
C GLU A 3 20.73 3.45 -9.92
N VAL A 4 20.87 4.39 -8.97
CA VAL A 4 19.91 5.48 -8.76
C VAL A 4 20.19 6.68 -9.67
N GLU A 5 21.46 6.95 -9.94
CA GLU A 5 21.91 8.12 -10.73
C GLU A 5 21.52 8.05 -12.21
N SER A 6 21.27 6.84 -12.73
CA SER A 6 20.94 6.62 -14.14
C SER A 6 19.43 6.67 -14.44
N ARG A 7 18.62 7.11 -13.48
CA ARG A 7 17.16 7.17 -13.60
C ARG A 7 16.69 8.57 -13.99
N THR A 8 15.73 8.67 -14.89
CA THR A 8 15.13 9.95 -15.31
C THR A 8 13.85 10.21 -14.49
N PRO A 9 13.72 11.35 -13.80
CA PRO A 9 12.48 11.71 -13.12
C PRO A 9 11.35 11.93 -14.15
N ARG A 10 10.15 11.44 -13.82
CA ARG A 10 8.96 11.54 -14.69
C ARG A 10 7.85 12.34 -14.05
N GLU A 11 7.60 12.13 -12.76
CA GLU A 11 6.58 12.86 -12.01
C GLU A 11 7.03 13.04 -10.57
N ARG A 12 6.68 14.18 -9.98
CA ARG A 12 6.75 14.40 -8.53
C ARG A 12 5.53 15.18 -8.10
N PHE A 13 4.87 14.74 -7.04
CA PHE A 13 3.79 15.49 -6.42
C PHE A 13 3.68 15.20 -4.93
N VAL A 14 2.86 16.00 -4.24
CA VAL A 14 2.57 15.85 -2.82
C VAL A 14 1.12 15.40 -2.65
N VAL A 15 0.90 14.45 -1.76
CA VAL A 15 -0.41 14.07 -1.24
C VAL A 15 -0.61 14.83 0.07
N PRO A 16 -1.54 15.81 0.13
CA PRO A 16 -1.81 16.58 1.35
C PRO A 16 -2.23 15.70 2.51
N ILE A 17 -2.21 16.23 3.74
CA ILE A 17 -2.75 15.53 4.92
C ILE A 17 -4.22 15.14 4.72
N ARG A 18 -4.64 13.99 5.29
CA ARG A 18 -6.04 13.54 5.31
C ARG A 18 -6.69 13.50 3.93
N SER A 19 -5.91 13.14 2.91
CA SER A 19 -6.35 13.18 1.52
C SER A 19 -5.85 11.98 0.74
N GLY A 20 -6.50 11.73 -0.39
CA GLY A 20 -6.12 10.66 -1.30
C GLY A 20 -5.77 11.21 -2.68
N ARG A 21 -4.79 10.58 -3.34
CA ARG A 21 -4.49 10.84 -4.76
C ARG A 21 -4.18 9.53 -5.48
N ALA A 22 -4.70 9.41 -6.70
CA ALA A 22 -4.40 8.29 -7.58
C ALA A 22 -3.58 8.76 -8.79
N TRP A 23 -2.63 7.92 -9.22
CA TRP A 23 -1.70 8.20 -10.31
C TRP A 23 -1.29 6.91 -11.02
N THR A 24 -0.63 7.03 -12.17
CA THR A 24 -0.23 5.88 -12.98
C THR A 24 1.27 5.67 -12.94
N VAL A 25 1.71 4.42 -12.82
CA VAL A 25 3.12 4.05 -12.90
C VAL A 25 3.28 3.05 -14.05
N PRO A 26 3.95 3.41 -15.16
CA PRO A 26 4.10 2.49 -16.28
C PRO A 26 4.97 1.28 -15.90
N ALA A 27 4.74 0.14 -16.56
CA ALA A 27 5.56 -1.04 -16.40
C ALA A 27 7.05 -0.70 -16.58
N GLY A 28 7.91 -1.28 -15.75
CA GLY A 28 9.35 -1.03 -15.81
C GLY A 28 9.81 0.24 -15.06
N HIS A 29 8.89 1.05 -14.53
CA HIS A 29 9.24 2.28 -13.81
C HIS A 29 9.42 2.01 -12.30
N LEU A 30 10.08 2.95 -11.63
CA LEU A 30 10.16 2.99 -10.17
C LEU A 30 9.22 4.05 -9.62
N CYS A 31 8.65 3.79 -8.46
CA CYS A 31 7.87 4.75 -7.70
C CYS A 31 8.37 4.79 -6.25
N ARG A 32 8.53 6.00 -5.70
CA ARG A 32 8.83 6.24 -4.29
C ARG A 32 7.68 6.94 -3.62
N ILE A 33 7.41 6.54 -2.38
CA ILE A 33 6.58 7.28 -1.43
C ILE A 33 7.55 7.78 -0.36
N VAL A 34 7.62 9.10 -0.18
CA VAL A 34 8.69 9.78 0.56
C VAL A 34 8.11 10.61 1.70
N VAL A 35 8.70 10.48 2.87
CA VAL A 35 8.42 11.30 4.04
C VAL A 35 9.13 12.64 3.89
N ILE A 36 8.38 13.74 3.80
CA ILE A 36 8.94 15.06 3.43
C ILE A 36 8.97 16.09 4.57
N GLU A 37 8.14 15.93 5.60
CA GLU A 37 8.06 16.89 6.72
C GLU A 37 8.23 16.22 8.08
N GLY A 38 7.66 15.03 8.25
CA GLY A 38 7.74 14.25 9.47
C GLY A 38 6.96 12.94 9.34
N PRO A 39 6.98 12.07 10.36
CA PRO A 39 6.40 10.75 10.28
C PRO A 39 4.90 10.81 9.90
N GLN A 40 4.50 9.96 8.96
CA GLN A 40 3.13 9.83 8.49
C GLN A 40 2.95 8.43 7.91
N VAL A 41 1.92 7.71 8.35
CA VAL A 41 1.55 6.42 7.76
C VAL A 41 0.60 6.61 6.58
N ALA A 42 0.60 5.68 5.63
CA ALA A 42 -0.27 5.80 4.48
C ALA A 42 -0.85 4.47 4.01
N ASP A 43 -2.10 4.54 3.60
CA ASP A 43 -2.84 3.42 3.06
C ASP A 43 -2.68 3.41 1.54
N PHE A 44 -2.18 2.30 1.01
CA PHE A 44 -1.89 2.15 -0.42
C PHE A 44 -2.79 1.11 -1.08
N ASN A 45 -3.36 1.46 -2.23
CA ASN A 45 -4.05 0.55 -3.13
C ASN A 45 -3.39 0.57 -4.51
N VAL A 46 -3.51 -0.54 -5.23
CA VAL A 46 -2.94 -0.67 -6.56
C VAL A 46 -3.73 -1.66 -7.41
N TRP A 47 -3.98 -1.24 -8.66
CA TRP A 47 -4.71 -1.97 -9.68
C TRP A 47 -3.85 -2.12 -10.93
N HIS A 48 -4.13 -3.14 -11.75
CA HIS A 48 -3.67 -3.15 -13.13
C HIS A 48 -4.38 -2.03 -13.88
N ARG A 49 -3.60 -1.12 -14.47
CA ARG A 49 -4.10 0.13 -15.07
C ARG A 49 -5.21 -0.08 -16.09
N HIS A 50 -5.08 -1.12 -16.91
CA HIS A 50 -6.01 -1.39 -18.02
C HIS A 50 -7.09 -2.43 -17.67
N ASN A 51 -7.08 -2.95 -16.44
CA ASN A 51 -8.06 -3.91 -15.95
C ASN A 51 -8.17 -3.84 -14.41
N PRO A 52 -8.98 -2.93 -13.85
CA PRO A 52 -9.12 -2.75 -12.41
C PRO A 52 -9.72 -3.95 -11.65
N ARG A 53 -10.24 -4.96 -12.37
CA ARG A 53 -10.61 -6.24 -11.73
C ARG A 53 -9.38 -6.97 -11.19
N GLU A 54 -8.23 -6.79 -11.82
CA GLU A 54 -6.93 -7.21 -11.31
C GLU A 54 -6.39 -6.14 -10.36
N ARG A 55 -6.36 -6.46 -9.08
CA ARG A 55 -5.94 -5.55 -8.01
C ARG A 55 -5.17 -6.28 -6.94
N PHE A 56 -4.49 -5.52 -6.10
CA PHE A 56 -3.69 -6.07 -5.02
C PHE A 56 -4.50 -6.94 -4.06
N TRP A 57 -3.89 -8.04 -3.62
CA TRP A 57 -4.47 -8.98 -2.68
C TRP A 57 -3.62 -9.11 -1.42
N ALA A 58 -3.95 -8.32 -0.40
CA ALA A 58 -3.21 -8.25 0.87
C ALA A 58 -3.05 -9.62 1.54
N SER A 59 -4.14 -10.38 1.67
CA SER A 59 -4.11 -11.70 2.35
C SER A 59 -3.22 -12.73 1.64
N ARG A 60 -3.17 -12.74 0.31
CA ARG A 60 -2.28 -13.63 -0.45
C ARG A 60 -0.83 -13.21 -0.33
N THR A 61 -0.58 -11.91 -0.40
CA THR A 61 0.76 -11.36 -0.20
C THR A 61 1.25 -11.71 1.21
N ARG A 62 0.38 -11.58 2.21
CA ARG A 62 0.66 -11.96 3.59
C ARG A 62 0.99 -13.43 3.75
N GLN A 63 0.29 -14.30 3.02
CA GLN A 63 0.57 -15.73 3.03
C GLN A 63 1.95 -16.07 2.45
N LEU A 64 2.45 -15.28 1.50
CA LEU A 64 3.71 -15.54 0.81
C LEU A 64 4.93 -14.93 1.53
N TYR A 65 4.76 -13.77 2.18
CA TYR A 65 5.89 -13.02 2.77
C TYR A 65 5.80 -12.82 4.29
N GLY A 66 4.61 -12.95 4.88
CA GLY A 66 4.36 -12.68 6.28
C GLY A 66 3.51 -11.43 6.52
N THR A 67 3.40 -11.01 7.78
CA THR A 67 2.49 -9.94 8.21
C THR A 67 2.89 -8.55 7.72
N HIS A 68 4.14 -8.40 7.29
CA HIS A 68 4.77 -7.16 6.83
C HIS A 68 5.62 -7.46 5.60
N VAL A 69 5.89 -6.44 4.79
CA VAL A 69 6.71 -6.57 3.58
C VAL A 69 7.87 -5.58 3.58
N THR A 70 8.99 -5.98 3.00
CA THR A 70 10.16 -5.11 2.83
C THR A 70 10.84 -5.38 1.49
N THR A 71 12.05 -4.87 1.31
CA THR A 71 12.84 -4.98 0.08
C THR A 71 12.87 -6.41 -0.45
N PHE A 72 12.60 -6.54 -1.76
CA PHE A 72 12.46 -7.76 -2.57
C PHE A 72 11.17 -8.56 -2.42
N ASP A 73 10.30 -8.23 -1.47
CA ASP A 73 8.95 -8.76 -1.46
C ASP A 73 8.12 -8.16 -2.60
N ARG A 74 7.03 -8.85 -2.94
CA ARG A 74 6.16 -8.47 -4.05
C ARG A 74 4.74 -8.30 -3.57
N LEU A 75 4.01 -7.33 -4.13
CA LEU A 75 2.56 -7.31 -3.96
C LEU A 75 1.92 -8.11 -5.08
N TRP A 76 1.10 -9.09 -4.70
CA TRP A 76 0.47 -10.03 -5.64
C TRP A 76 -0.95 -9.61 -5.99
N SER A 77 -1.35 -9.80 -7.25
CA SER A 77 -2.72 -9.56 -7.68
C SER A 77 -3.69 -10.65 -7.24
N CYS A 78 -4.97 -10.30 -7.19
CA CYS A 78 -6.07 -11.19 -6.84
C CYS A 78 -6.31 -12.29 -7.88
N LEU A 79 -7.16 -13.27 -7.54
CA LEU A 79 -7.63 -14.27 -8.48
C LEU A 79 -8.59 -13.63 -9.52
N PRO A 80 -8.62 -14.13 -10.76
CA PRO A 80 -7.88 -15.30 -11.28
C PRO A 80 -6.47 -14.98 -11.80
N TYR A 81 -5.95 -13.77 -11.55
CA TYR A 81 -4.73 -13.28 -12.18
C TYR A 81 -3.45 -13.79 -11.51
N LEU A 82 -3.36 -13.66 -10.18
CA LEU A 82 -2.23 -14.07 -9.33
C LEU A 82 -0.84 -13.92 -9.99
N ARG A 83 -0.38 -12.68 -10.10
CA ARG A 83 0.98 -12.36 -10.55
C ARG A 83 1.55 -11.16 -9.79
N PRO A 84 2.87 -10.95 -9.79
CA PRO A 84 3.48 -9.77 -9.19
C PRO A 84 2.97 -8.48 -9.85
N MET A 85 2.46 -7.54 -9.06
CA MET A 85 2.08 -6.20 -9.53
C MET A 85 3.24 -5.21 -9.38
N LEU A 86 3.95 -5.32 -8.26
CA LEU A 86 5.16 -4.55 -7.98
C LEU A 86 6.12 -5.37 -7.12
N THR A 87 7.40 -5.03 -7.22
CA THR A 87 8.48 -5.56 -6.39
C THR A 87 9.09 -4.41 -5.59
N ILE A 88 9.19 -4.54 -4.27
CA ILE A 88 9.81 -3.53 -3.41
C ILE A 88 11.31 -3.53 -3.69
N THR A 89 11.87 -2.38 -4.09
CA THR A 89 13.29 -2.28 -4.45
C THR A 89 14.13 -1.62 -3.38
N ASN A 90 13.50 -0.87 -2.46
CA ASN A 90 14.17 -0.29 -1.32
C ASN A 90 13.12 0.13 -0.27
N ASP A 91 13.46 -0.09 0.99
CA ASP A 91 12.71 0.33 2.17
C ASP A 91 13.75 0.87 3.15
N THR A 92 13.76 2.19 3.37
CA THR A 92 14.77 2.82 4.24
C THR A 92 14.49 2.65 5.73
N ILE A 93 13.29 2.23 6.11
CA ILE A 93 12.92 2.08 7.52
C ILE A 93 13.71 0.93 8.15
N HIS A 94 13.92 -0.17 7.41
CA HIS A 94 14.68 -1.35 7.86
C HIS A 94 14.29 -1.81 9.28
N TYR A 95 12.98 -1.81 9.59
CA TYR A 95 12.49 -1.98 10.96
C TYR A 95 12.80 -3.35 11.58
N GLY A 96 12.71 -4.41 10.78
CA GLY A 96 12.73 -5.79 11.29
C GLY A 96 11.43 -6.16 12.02
N ILE A 97 11.55 -7.05 12.99
CA ILE A 97 10.46 -7.41 13.92
C ILE A 97 10.92 -7.08 15.33
N ASP A 98 10.13 -6.29 16.07
CA ASP A 98 10.46 -5.89 17.44
C ASP A 98 10.08 -6.94 18.49
N GLU A 99 10.37 -6.64 19.76
CA GLU A 99 10.13 -7.56 20.89
C GLU A 99 8.64 -7.88 21.14
N ASP A 100 7.73 -7.03 20.69
CA ASP A 100 6.28 -7.24 20.77
C ASP A 100 5.74 -7.98 19.54
N GLY A 101 6.62 -8.36 18.60
CA GLY A 101 6.26 -9.00 17.34
C GLY A 101 5.71 -8.01 16.30
N ALA A 102 6.03 -6.71 16.43
CA ALA A 102 5.60 -5.70 15.48
C ALA A 102 6.59 -5.57 14.31
N GLY A 103 6.07 -5.34 13.10
CA GLY A 103 6.87 -5.00 11.92
C GLY A 103 6.39 -3.67 11.31
N CYS A 104 7.07 -3.20 10.26
CA CYS A 104 6.67 -2.01 9.48
C CYS A 104 6.16 -2.41 8.09
N HIS A 105 5.24 -1.63 7.52
CA HIS A 105 4.58 -1.91 6.22
C HIS A 105 3.60 -3.09 6.28
N ASP A 106 2.51 -2.92 7.01
CA ASP A 106 1.63 -4.04 7.37
C ASP A 106 0.67 -4.51 6.28
N LEU A 107 0.36 -5.80 6.34
CA LEU A 107 -0.68 -6.52 5.60
C LEU A 107 -1.76 -7.13 6.51
N LEU A 108 -1.78 -6.75 7.79
CA LEU A 108 -2.71 -7.24 8.81
C LEU A 108 -4.02 -6.47 8.79
N GLY A 109 -3.93 -5.14 8.67
CA GLY A 109 -5.06 -4.23 8.67
C GLY A 109 -5.83 -4.22 7.35
N THR A 110 -6.96 -3.51 7.37
CA THR A 110 -7.79 -3.25 6.19
C THR A 110 -7.59 -1.83 5.69
N ARG A 111 -8.04 -0.85 6.47
CA ARG A 111 -7.90 0.62 6.37
C ARG A 111 -8.81 1.25 7.41
N CYS A 112 -8.52 2.48 7.86
CA CYS A 112 -9.52 3.22 8.62
C CYS A 112 -10.68 3.62 7.70
N ASP A 113 -11.92 3.51 8.20
CA ASP A 113 -13.12 3.67 7.39
C ASP A 113 -14.26 4.39 8.16
N PRO A 114 -15.17 5.07 7.43
CA PRO A 114 -16.21 5.89 8.07
C PRO A 114 -17.27 5.00 8.75
N TYR A 115 -17.40 3.74 8.33
CA TYR A 115 -18.41 2.82 8.83
C TYR A 115 -18.08 2.31 10.23
N VAL A 116 -16.84 1.88 10.46
CA VAL A 116 -16.36 1.51 11.81
C VAL A 116 -16.43 2.72 12.74
N THR A 117 -16.08 3.91 12.23
CA THR A 117 -16.21 5.16 12.99
C THR A 117 -17.66 5.40 13.41
N LYS A 118 -18.61 5.27 12.48
CA LYS A 118 -20.04 5.42 12.76
C LYS A 118 -20.56 4.37 13.74
N VAL A 119 -20.22 3.10 13.55
CA VAL A 119 -20.72 1.99 14.39
C VAL A 119 -20.18 2.05 15.81
N LEU A 120 -18.88 2.35 15.98
CA LEU A 120 -18.24 2.32 17.30
C LEU A 120 -18.39 3.65 18.06
N ASN A 121 -18.42 4.79 17.36
CA ASN A 121 -18.39 6.11 18.00
C ASN A 121 -19.66 6.94 17.77
N GLY A 122 -20.53 6.55 16.83
CA GLY A 122 -21.70 7.35 16.42
C GLY A 122 -21.36 8.58 15.57
N GLU A 123 -20.09 8.75 15.19
CA GLU A 123 -19.56 9.93 14.51
C GLU A 123 -19.59 9.78 12.98
N GLU A 124 -19.75 10.90 12.28
CA GLU A 124 -19.56 10.97 10.83
C GLU A 124 -18.24 11.66 10.52
N PHE A 125 -17.38 10.97 9.78
CA PHE A 125 -16.05 11.46 9.46
C PHE A 125 -15.61 11.00 8.07
N ASP A 126 -15.55 11.95 7.13
CA ASP A 126 -15.34 11.67 5.70
C ASP A 126 -13.88 11.66 5.26
N PHE A 127 -12.93 11.89 6.17
CA PHE A 127 -11.50 11.98 5.85
C PHE A 127 -10.71 10.74 6.29
N THR A 128 -11.39 9.61 6.40
CA THR A 128 -10.78 8.28 6.60
C THR A 128 -10.04 7.80 5.35
N CYS A 129 -9.09 6.87 5.51
CA CYS A 129 -8.35 6.31 4.39
C CYS A 129 -9.25 5.68 3.34
N HIS A 130 -10.29 4.97 3.77
CA HIS A 130 -11.32 4.47 2.88
C HIS A 130 -11.90 5.59 2.00
N SER A 131 -12.50 6.63 2.61
CA SER A 131 -13.14 7.72 1.87
C SER A 131 -12.15 8.51 1.01
N ASN A 132 -10.92 8.69 1.48
CA ASN A 132 -9.83 9.32 0.73
C ASN A 132 -9.50 8.53 -0.55
N LEU A 133 -9.37 7.21 -0.45
CA LEU A 133 -9.12 6.33 -1.59
C LEU A 133 -10.30 6.33 -2.57
N VAL A 134 -11.54 6.27 -2.08
CA VAL A 134 -12.75 6.36 -2.93
C VAL A 134 -12.73 7.63 -3.78
N ARG A 135 -12.49 8.79 -3.16
CA ARG A 135 -12.41 10.07 -3.89
C ARG A 135 -11.22 10.10 -4.84
N ALA A 136 -10.08 9.52 -4.46
CA ALA A 136 -8.87 9.50 -5.27
C ALA A 136 -9.05 8.75 -6.60
N VAL A 137 -9.80 7.64 -6.59
CA VAL A 137 -9.97 6.78 -7.76
C VAL A 137 -11.18 7.14 -8.63
N ALA A 138 -12.09 7.98 -8.14
CA ALA A 138 -13.28 8.42 -8.89
C ALA A 138 -12.95 9.02 -10.28
N PRO A 139 -11.90 9.84 -10.48
CA PRO A 139 -11.51 10.33 -11.81
C PRO A 139 -11.13 9.22 -12.80
N TYR A 140 -10.75 8.04 -12.30
CA TYR A 140 -10.44 6.85 -13.09
C TYR A 140 -11.67 5.95 -13.33
N ARG A 141 -12.88 6.45 -13.02
CA ARG A 141 -14.16 5.75 -13.15
C ARG A 141 -14.26 4.50 -12.29
N LEU A 142 -13.50 4.47 -11.21
CA LEU A 142 -13.64 3.46 -10.16
C LEU A 142 -14.56 3.98 -9.07
N THR A 143 -15.09 3.05 -8.30
CA THR A 143 -16.06 3.29 -7.24
C THR A 143 -15.54 2.78 -5.92
N GLU A 144 -16.34 2.95 -4.86
CA GLU A 144 -16.05 2.40 -3.55
C GLU A 144 -15.80 0.87 -3.56
N PHE A 145 -16.51 0.14 -4.42
CA PHE A 145 -16.37 -1.32 -4.55
C PHE A 145 -15.01 -1.76 -5.11
N ASP A 146 -14.27 -0.85 -5.73
CA ASP A 146 -12.95 -1.14 -6.27
C ASP A 146 -11.84 -0.94 -5.24
N VAL A 147 -12.09 -0.15 -4.18
CA VAL A 147 -11.18 0.03 -3.03
C VAL A 147 -11.09 -1.27 -2.24
N HIS A 148 -9.87 -1.66 -1.91
CA HIS A 148 -9.57 -2.95 -1.30
C HIS A 148 -8.67 -2.79 -0.07
N ASP A 149 -8.44 -3.88 0.64
CA ASP A 149 -7.51 -3.89 1.77
C ASP A 149 -6.12 -3.41 1.33
N VAL A 150 -5.52 -2.59 2.16
CA VAL A 150 -4.37 -1.76 1.81
C VAL A 150 -3.05 -2.45 2.15
N LEU A 151 -1.97 -1.90 1.63
CA LEU A 151 -0.67 -1.97 2.29
C LEU A 151 -0.55 -0.74 3.20
N ASN A 152 -0.31 -0.93 4.49
CA ASN A 152 -0.14 0.17 5.46
C ASN A 152 1.32 0.63 5.51
N ILE A 153 1.72 1.50 4.58
CA ILE A 153 3.09 1.97 4.43
C ILE A 153 3.50 2.84 5.62
N PHE A 154 4.70 2.60 6.17
CA PHE A 154 5.29 3.23 7.36
C PHE A 154 4.58 2.93 8.69
N MET A 155 3.48 2.18 8.67
CA MET A 155 2.75 1.82 9.89
C MET A 155 3.44 0.65 10.58
N VAL A 156 3.62 0.76 11.90
CA VAL A 156 4.17 -0.32 12.73
C VAL A 156 3.05 -1.02 13.47
N THR A 157 2.91 -2.32 13.24
CA THR A 157 1.78 -3.09 13.77
C THR A 157 2.17 -4.52 14.12
N GLY A 158 1.35 -5.18 14.91
CA GLY A 158 1.54 -6.58 15.23
C GLY A 158 0.28 -7.24 15.77
N LEU A 159 0.42 -8.51 16.13
CA LEU A 159 -0.60 -9.27 16.82
C LEU A 159 -0.07 -9.61 18.21
N ARG A 160 -0.83 -9.28 19.25
CA ARG A 160 -0.53 -9.71 20.62
C ARG A 160 -0.59 -11.24 20.70
N ARG A 161 -0.08 -11.82 21.80
CA ARG A 161 -0.12 -13.27 22.05
C ARG A 161 -1.54 -13.88 21.99
N ASP A 162 -2.56 -13.07 22.27
CA ASP A 162 -3.98 -13.46 22.19
C ASP A 162 -4.61 -13.23 20.80
N GLY A 163 -3.81 -12.80 19.81
CA GLY A 163 -4.23 -12.56 18.44
C GLY A 163 -4.84 -11.18 18.18
N ARG A 164 -4.91 -10.28 19.16
CA ARG A 164 -5.45 -8.93 18.95
C ARG A 164 -4.46 -8.02 18.23
N TYR A 165 -4.94 -7.27 17.24
CA TYR A 165 -4.19 -6.27 16.50
C TYR A 165 -3.79 -5.09 17.40
N PHE A 166 -2.57 -4.60 17.21
CA PHE A 166 -2.10 -3.36 17.81
C PHE A 166 -1.25 -2.57 16.81
N ALA A 167 -1.14 -1.27 17.05
CA ALA A 167 -0.27 -0.38 16.30
C ALA A 167 0.62 0.43 17.24
N LYS A 168 1.74 0.91 16.72
CA LYS A 168 2.72 1.76 17.41
C LYS A 168 3.04 2.98 16.53
N ALA A 169 3.63 3.99 17.16
CA ALA A 169 4.10 5.17 16.44
C ALA A 169 5.09 4.79 15.33
N SER A 170 4.93 5.41 14.16
CA SER A 170 5.83 5.20 13.02
C SER A 170 7.25 5.68 13.35
N PRO A 171 8.29 4.90 13.01
CA PRO A 171 9.69 5.29 13.20
C PRO A 171 10.20 6.23 12.10
N ALA A 172 9.37 6.52 11.09
CA ALA A 172 9.78 7.19 9.88
C ALA A 172 10.25 8.64 10.14
N LYS A 173 11.25 9.08 9.40
CA LYS A 173 11.86 10.41 9.48
C LYS A 173 11.83 11.07 8.12
N THR A 174 11.98 12.39 8.09
CA THR A 174 12.12 13.12 6.84
C THR A 174 13.27 12.55 6.00
N GLY A 175 12.98 12.22 4.75
CA GLY A 175 13.90 11.56 3.82
C GLY A 175 13.70 10.04 3.73
N ASP A 176 13.00 9.40 4.67
CA ASP A 176 12.65 7.99 4.55
C ASP A 176 11.70 7.74 3.38
N PHE A 177 11.84 6.59 2.74
CA PHE A 177 10.99 6.23 1.61
C PHE A 177 10.77 4.72 1.46
N PHE A 178 9.65 4.41 0.83
CA PHE A 178 9.30 3.10 0.31
C PHE A 178 9.34 3.15 -1.22
N GLU A 179 10.23 2.38 -1.84
CA GLU A 179 10.42 2.32 -3.30
C GLU A 179 10.00 0.97 -3.86
N PHE A 180 9.29 0.99 -4.99
CA PHE A 180 8.98 -0.20 -5.74
C PHE A 180 9.23 -0.05 -7.24
N PHE A 181 9.43 -1.20 -7.88
CA PHE A 181 9.43 -1.39 -9.33
C PHE A 181 8.06 -1.90 -9.78
N ALA A 182 7.48 -1.26 -10.80
CA ALA A 182 6.21 -1.65 -11.38
C ALA A 182 6.39 -2.83 -12.35
N GLU A 183 5.89 -4.01 -11.98
CA GLU A 183 5.99 -5.24 -12.78
C GLU A 183 5.00 -5.25 -13.96
N MET A 184 4.05 -4.32 -13.98
CA MET A 184 3.04 -4.09 -15.00
C MET A 184 2.64 -2.62 -15.01
N ASP A 185 1.74 -2.20 -15.92
CA ASP A 185 1.17 -0.86 -15.84
C ASP A 185 0.22 -0.77 -14.63
N LEU A 186 0.52 0.15 -13.71
CA LEU A 186 -0.22 0.29 -12.46
C LEU A 186 -1.06 1.56 -12.44
N LEU A 187 -2.26 1.45 -11.89
CA LEU A 187 -2.97 2.55 -11.26
C LEU A 187 -2.73 2.42 -9.76
N CYS A 188 -2.09 3.42 -9.17
CA CYS A 188 -1.80 3.49 -7.74
C CYS A 188 -2.73 4.51 -7.09
N ALA A 189 -3.09 4.29 -5.83
CA ALA A 189 -3.72 5.31 -4.99
C ALA A 189 -3.13 5.25 -3.58
N LEU A 190 -2.93 6.42 -2.99
CA LEU A 190 -2.40 6.60 -1.65
C LEU A 190 -3.31 7.52 -0.87
N SER A 191 -3.60 7.17 0.37
CA SER A 191 -4.20 8.05 1.36
C SER A 191 -3.21 8.35 2.47
N THR A 192 -2.99 9.63 2.75
CA THR A 192 -2.30 10.04 3.99
C THR A 192 -3.27 9.84 5.16
N CYS A 193 -2.95 8.88 6.03
CA CYS A 193 -3.85 8.46 7.09
C CYS A 193 -4.18 9.61 8.05
N PRO A 194 -5.45 9.84 8.41
CA PRO A 194 -5.82 10.87 9.38
C PRO A 194 -5.26 10.58 10.77
N GLY A 195 -4.83 9.34 11.07
CA GLY A 195 -4.13 8.98 12.29
C GLY A 195 -2.68 9.50 12.40
N GLY A 196 -2.17 10.17 11.36
CA GLY A 196 -0.82 10.74 11.34
C GLY A 196 0.26 9.66 11.42
N ASP A 197 1.10 9.74 12.46
CA ASP A 197 2.13 8.75 12.77
C ASP A 197 1.65 7.61 13.68
N ILE A 198 0.37 7.58 14.06
CA ILE A 198 -0.23 6.60 14.99
C ILE A 198 0.29 6.72 16.44
N SER A 199 0.93 7.82 16.81
CA SER A 199 1.33 8.10 18.20
C SER A 199 0.17 8.54 19.09
N ALA A 200 -0.87 9.14 18.50
CA ALA A 200 -2.08 9.55 19.19
C ALA A 200 -3.07 8.38 19.31
N GLN A 201 -3.74 8.29 20.45
CA GLN A 201 -4.80 7.32 20.65
C GLN A 201 -6.04 7.71 19.83
N ILE A 202 -6.35 6.92 18.80
CA ILE A 202 -7.49 7.15 17.88
C ILE A 202 -8.72 6.30 18.22
N PHE A 203 -8.61 5.36 19.17
CA PHE A 203 -9.70 4.51 19.64
C PHE A 203 -9.83 4.54 21.16
N GLY A 204 -11.06 4.44 21.66
CA GLY A 204 -11.37 4.39 23.10
C GLY A 204 -11.82 5.72 23.70
N PRO A 205 -11.98 5.78 25.04
CA PRO A 205 -12.57 6.93 25.74
C PRO A 205 -11.66 8.16 25.78
N GLU A 206 -10.33 7.98 25.75
CA GLU A 206 -9.35 9.07 25.74
C GLU A 206 -8.91 9.48 24.32
N ARG A 207 -9.71 9.13 23.30
CA ARG A 207 -9.36 9.47 21.90
C ARG A 207 -9.37 10.98 21.67
N GLY A 208 -8.39 11.47 20.91
CA GLY A 208 -8.30 12.86 20.47
C GLY A 208 -8.22 12.98 18.96
N ASP A 209 -8.22 14.22 18.44
CA ASP A 209 -7.98 14.46 17.01
C ASP A 209 -6.46 14.43 16.71
N PRO A 210 -5.95 13.42 15.97
CA PRO A 210 -4.53 13.30 15.59
C PRO A 210 -4.07 14.34 14.55
N LEU A 211 -4.80 15.43 14.31
CA LEU A 211 -4.48 16.42 13.27
C LEU A 211 -3.05 16.98 13.42
N ALA A 212 -2.60 17.18 14.65
CA ALA A 212 -1.27 17.70 14.96
C ALA A 212 -0.12 16.77 14.52
N THR A 213 -0.38 15.47 14.29
CA THR A 213 0.61 14.50 13.82
C THR A 213 0.43 14.11 12.35
N CYS A 214 -0.55 14.71 11.66
CA CYS A 214 -0.71 14.50 10.22
C CYS A 214 0.33 15.30 9.42
N ARG A 215 1.01 14.65 8.48
CA ARG A 215 1.98 15.27 7.56
C ARG A 215 1.70 14.84 6.11
N PRO A 216 2.04 15.66 5.11
CA PRO A 216 1.93 15.25 3.72
C PRO A 216 3.02 14.23 3.37
N LEU A 217 2.80 13.46 2.30
CA LEU A 217 3.80 12.58 1.70
C LEU A 217 4.06 12.99 0.25
N ALA A 218 5.30 12.86 -0.21
CA ALA A 218 5.60 13.00 -1.64
C ALA A 218 5.56 11.66 -2.35
N VAL A 219 5.20 11.70 -3.62
CA VAL A 219 5.32 10.59 -4.57
C VAL A 219 6.24 11.01 -5.69
N GLU A 220 7.16 10.13 -6.07
CA GLU A 220 8.12 10.35 -7.15
C GLU A 220 8.11 9.14 -8.09
N VAL A 221 8.00 9.38 -9.40
CA VAL A 221 8.07 8.34 -10.43
C VAL A 221 9.32 8.53 -11.27
N TYR A 222 10.04 7.44 -11.50
CA TYR A 222 11.30 7.42 -12.23
C TYR A 222 11.27 6.37 -13.35
N GLN A 223 11.85 6.72 -14.49
CA GLN A 223 12.19 5.75 -15.52
C GLN A 223 13.64 5.31 -15.33
N PRO A 224 13.94 4.01 -15.17
CA PRO A 224 15.32 3.54 -15.14
C PRO A 224 15.96 3.61 -16.53
N ALA A 225 17.29 3.56 -16.59
CA ALA A 225 17.97 3.44 -17.87
C ALA A 225 17.55 2.16 -18.60
N GLY A 226 17.23 2.26 -19.90
CA GLY A 226 16.67 1.15 -20.68
C GLY A 226 17.50 -0.13 -20.69
N ARG A 227 18.83 -0.02 -20.60
CA ARG A 227 19.74 -1.19 -20.49
C ARG A 227 19.42 -2.09 -19.30
N LEU A 228 18.88 -1.54 -18.21
CA LEU A 228 18.55 -2.29 -16.99
C LEU A 228 17.30 -3.16 -17.15
N LEU A 229 16.51 -2.90 -18.20
CA LEU A 229 15.32 -3.67 -18.56
C LEU A 229 15.57 -4.61 -19.74
N ALA A 230 16.82 -4.76 -20.19
CA ALA A 230 17.15 -5.64 -21.30
C ALA A 230 16.75 -7.09 -20.97
N GLY A 231 15.84 -7.66 -21.77
CA GLY A 231 15.32 -9.02 -21.58
C GLY A 231 14.23 -9.16 -20.49
N TRP A 232 13.91 -8.09 -19.77
CA TRP A 232 12.79 -8.11 -18.82
C TRP A 232 11.46 -7.97 -19.57
N THR A 233 10.47 -8.75 -19.14
CA THR A 233 9.08 -8.65 -19.61
C THR A 233 8.13 -8.79 -18.43
N PRO A 234 6.95 -8.12 -18.44
CA PRO A 234 5.94 -8.28 -17.41
C PRO A 234 5.52 -9.76 -17.23
N ALA A 235 5.30 -10.18 -15.99
CA ALA A 235 4.83 -11.53 -15.70
C ALA A 235 3.43 -11.76 -16.30
N PRO A 236 3.18 -12.90 -16.97
CA PRO A 236 1.83 -13.25 -17.39
C PRO A 236 0.97 -13.61 -16.16
N PRO A 237 -0.37 -13.52 -16.26
CA PRO A 237 -1.27 -14.10 -15.26
C PRO A 237 -0.99 -15.60 -15.07
N ALA A 238 -1.36 -16.14 -13.91
CA ALA A 238 -1.24 -17.56 -13.62
C ALA A 238 -1.99 -18.41 -14.67
N ASP A 239 -1.30 -19.36 -15.29
CA ASP A 239 -1.86 -20.27 -16.31
C ASP A 239 -2.65 -21.43 -15.68
N TYR A 240 -3.53 -21.12 -14.74
CA TYR A 240 -4.49 -22.08 -14.23
C TYR A 240 -5.65 -22.20 -15.21
N ARG A 241 -5.82 -23.39 -15.81
CA ARG A 241 -6.83 -23.69 -16.84
C ARG A 241 -8.29 -23.44 -16.42
N SER A 242 -8.54 -23.07 -15.15
CA SER A 242 -9.87 -22.66 -14.66
C SER A 242 -10.97 -23.70 -14.92
N LEU A 243 -10.58 -24.99 -14.94
CA LEU A 243 -11.54 -26.09 -15.09
C LEU A 243 -12.31 -26.36 -13.80
N HIS A 244 -11.87 -25.81 -12.65
CA HIS A 244 -12.55 -25.85 -11.36
C HIS A 244 -13.07 -27.23 -10.93
N GLY A 245 -12.39 -28.31 -11.34
CA GLY A 245 -12.83 -29.68 -11.05
C GLY A 245 -14.12 -30.11 -11.77
N LEU A 246 -14.59 -29.36 -12.77
CA LEU A 246 -15.76 -29.72 -13.60
C LEU A 246 -15.56 -31.03 -14.38
N ARG A 247 -14.32 -31.52 -14.47
CA ARG A 247 -14.01 -32.90 -14.83
C ARG A 247 -13.54 -33.61 -13.57
N SER A 248 -14.25 -34.66 -13.18
CA SER A 248 -13.81 -35.51 -12.08
C SER A 248 -12.45 -36.14 -12.43
N PRO A 249 -11.49 -36.20 -11.50
CA PRO A 249 -10.27 -36.98 -11.68
C PRO A 249 -10.52 -38.48 -11.87
N THR A 250 -11.73 -38.95 -11.59
CA THR A 250 -12.15 -40.35 -11.62
C THR A 250 -13.15 -40.69 -12.74
N ALA A 251 -13.43 -39.75 -13.65
CA ALA A 251 -14.33 -39.97 -14.79
C ALA A 251 -13.56 -40.36 -16.07
#